data_AF-H3C0I6-F1
#
_entry.id   AF-H3C0I6-F1
#
_cell.length_a   1.000
_cell.length_b   1.000
_cell.length_c   1.000
_cell.angle_alpha   90.00
_cell.angle_beta   90.00
_cell.angle_gamma   90.00
#
_symmetry.space_group_name_H-M   'P 1'
#
loop_
_entity.id
_entity.type
_entity.pdbx_description
1 polymer ?
#
loop_
_entity_poly.entity_id
_entity_poly.type
_entity_poly.pdbx_seq_one_letter_code
_entity_poly.pdbx_strand_id
1 'polypeptide(L)'
;CCGPGFSLSFGPGPGAGAGRGVPLSGLLSSSGGFGTPPPPREEDMSTRRAAKLLPVTVSQLLSAPQGQHQVFLMGYLERTQVSVVGTVRRATPYRTNLQYLLDDMTGPPLLVKQWVSAEATPVSAGTYVKVSGYLRLYKGQRFLLALNIRCIRDLNEITSHMMEVVQAHLQLFGQAFDVNMNAAAAGPSAAGVFPNGLTSLQAQVIGMFAASRDGVSLHKLKTQLPSVSLSHLRSAVAFLLSEGLVYSTVDKHHFKSAE
;
A
#
# COMPACT_ATOMS: atom_id res chain seq x y z
N CYS A 1 16.33 -11.78 26.88
CA CYS A 1 15.75 -13.03 27.42
C CYS A 1 14.22 -12.96 27.31
N CYS A 2 13.63 -13.55 26.27
CA CYS A 2 12.17 -13.75 26.19
C CYS A 2 11.95 -15.26 26.09
N GLY A 3 11.29 -15.85 27.10
CA GLY A 3 10.95 -17.27 27.11
C GLY A 3 9.98 -17.66 25.98
N PRO A 4 9.84 -18.96 25.67
CA PRO A 4 8.92 -19.43 24.65
C PRO A 4 7.51 -19.55 25.24
N GLY A 5 6.50 -19.03 24.54
CA GLY A 5 5.11 -19.06 24.99
C GLY A 5 4.14 -19.23 23.82
N PHE A 6 3.78 -20.49 23.59
CA PHE A 6 2.54 -21.04 23.03
C PHE A 6 2.00 -20.57 21.66
N SER A 7 2.09 -21.51 20.72
CA SER A 7 1.19 -21.66 19.55
C SER A 7 -0.12 -22.29 20.02
N LEU A 8 -1.27 -21.67 19.72
CA LEU A 8 -2.58 -22.30 19.86
C LEU A 8 -3.06 -22.80 18.50
N SER A 9 -3.00 -24.12 18.31
CA SER A 9 -3.65 -24.84 17.23
C SER A 9 -5.08 -25.17 17.66
N PHE A 10 -6.06 -24.82 16.83
CA PHE A 10 -7.44 -25.27 17.00
C PHE A 10 -7.64 -26.60 16.26
N GLY A 11 -7.94 -27.67 16.99
CA GLY A 11 -8.47 -28.92 16.45
C GLY A 11 -9.99 -29.01 16.70
N PRO A 12 -10.78 -29.60 15.78
CA PRO A 12 -12.23 -29.70 15.91
C PRO A 12 -12.64 -30.96 16.68
N GLY A 13 -13.68 -30.83 17.51
CA GLY A 13 -14.40 -31.94 18.15
C GLY A 13 -15.69 -32.33 17.40
N PRO A 14 -16.26 -33.52 17.68
CA PRO A 14 -16.94 -34.33 16.67
C PRO A 14 -18.48 -34.34 16.77
N GLY A 15 -19.15 -34.78 15.70
CA GLY A 15 -20.58 -35.10 15.70
C GLY A 15 -20.95 -35.96 14.49
N ALA A 16 -21.20 -37.25 14.76
CA ALA A 16 -21.61 -38.26 13.79
C ALA A 16 -23.12 -38.20 13.48
N GLY A 17 -23.51 -38.59 12.26
CA GLY A 17 -24.90 -38.82 11.87
C GLY A 17 -24.98 -39.45 10.48
N ALA A 18 -25.49 -40.67 10.42
CA ALA A 18 -25.41 -41.62 9.31
C ALA A 18 -26.48 -41.42 8.21
N GLY A 19 -26.20 -41.94 7.00
CA GLY A 19 -27.18 -42.80 6.33
C GLY A 19 -27.75 -42.37 4.96
N ARG A 20 -27.33 -43.15 3.95
CA ARG A 20 -28.10 -43.67 2.80
C ARG A 20 -28.49 -42.74 1.64
N GLY A 21 -28.26 -43.27 0.44
CA GLY A 21 -29.16 -43.08 -0.70
C GLY A 21 -28.47 -42.76 -2.03
N VAL A 22 -27.93 -43.77 -2.70
CA VAL A 22 -27.72 -43.73 -4.15
C VAL A 22 -29.10 -43.89 -4.81
N PRO A 23 -29.37 -43.21 -5.93
CA PRO A 23 -29.71 -44.01 -7.10
C PRO A 23 -28.91 -43.60 -8.34
N LEU A 24 -28.46 -44.65 -9.02
CA LEU A 24 -27.87 -44.72 -10.34
C LEU A 24 -29.01 -44.91 -11.34
N SER A 25 -29.17 -44.00 -12.32
CA SER A 25 -29.69 -44.30 -13.67
C SER A 25 -29.71 -43.05 -14.54
N GLY A 26 -29.15 -43.15 -15.75
CA GLY A 26 -29.30 -42.14 -16.80
C GLY A 26 -28.19 -42.20 -17.84
N LEU A 27 -28.31 -43.15 -18.76
CA LEU A 27 -27.39 -43.43 -19.87
C LEU A 27 -27.31 -42.31 -20.94
N LEU A 28 -26.14 -42.27 -21.58
CA LEU A 28 -25.86 -42.00 -23.01
C LEU A 28 -26.31 -40.66 -23.62
N SER A 29 -25.34 -39.84 -24.02
CA SER A 29 -25.14 -39.44 -25.42
C SER A 29 -23.80 -38.72 -25.60
N SER A 30 -23.07 -39.14 -26.62
CA SER A 30 -21.82 -38.57 -27.11
C SER A 30 -22.02 -37.22 -27.79
N SER A 31 -21.18 -36.23 -27.44
CA SER A 31 -20.67 -35.26 -28.40
C SER A 31 -19.49 -34.52 -27.79
N GLY A 32 -18.30 -34.73 -28.37
CA GLY A 32 -17.09 -34.00 -28.00
C GLY A 32 -17.28 -32.51 -28.24
N GLY A 33 -17.05 -31.72 -27.19
CA GLY A 33 -17.02 -30.26 -27.24
C GLY A 33 -15.94 -29.76 -26.31
N PHE A 34 -14.91 -29.14 -26.87
CA PHE A 34 -13.87 -28.41 -26.15
C PHE A 34 -14.52 -27.16 -25.54
N GLY A 35 -15.11 -27.30 -24.36
CA GLY A 35 -15.79 -26.22 -23.64
C GLY A 35 -14.80 -25.46 -22.75
N THR A 36 -14.58 -24.19 -23.04
CA THR A 36 -13.93 -23.23 -22.13
C THR A 36 -14.57 -23.29 -20.74
N PRO A 37 -13.80 -23.29 -19.64
CA PRO A 37 -14.37 -23.25 -18.30
C PRO A 37 -15.20 -21.97 -18.14
N PRO A 38 -16.36 -22.03 -17.46
CA PRO A 38 -17.16 -20.85 -17.19
C PRO A 38 -16.33 -19.83 -16.38
N PRO A 39 -16.57 -18.52 -16.57
CA PRO A 39 -15.90 -17.51 -15.76
C PRO A 39 -16.19 -17.76 -14.28
N PRO A 40 -15.20 -17.57 -13.39
CA PRO A 40 -15.42 -17.79 -11.97
C PRO A 40 -16.56 -16.87 -11.50
N ARG A 41 -17.51 -17.45 -10.76
CA ARG A 41 -18.62 -16.71 -10.14
C ARG A 41 -18.01 -15.61 -9.25
N GLU A 42 -18.61 -14.43 -9.30
CA GLU A 42 -18.13 -13.20 -8.63
C GLU A 42 -17.92 -13.36 -7.10
N GLU A 43 -18.47 -14.41 -6.50
CA GLU A 43 -18.29 -14.71 -5.07
C GLU A 43 -16.89 -15.22 -4.71
N ASP A 44 -16.12 -15.78 -5.65
CA ASP A 44 -14.79 -16.35 -5.41
C ASP A 44 -13.62 -15.35 -5.65
N MET A 45 -13.94 -14.12 -6.06
CA MET A 45 -12.97 -13.02 -6.19
C MET A 45 -12.74 -12.26 -4.87
N SER A 46 -13.52 -12.58 -3.84
CA SER A 46 -13.48 -11.93 -2.53
C SER A 46 -12.38 -12.48 -1.60
N THR A 47 -11.85 -13.68 -1.88
CA THR A 47 -10.87 -14.37 -1.02
C THR A 47 -9.40 -14.06 -1.36
N ARG A 48 -9.12 -13.15 -2.32
CA ARG A 48 -7.75 -12.84 -2.79
C ARG A 48 -7.31 -11.38 -2.67
N ARG A 49 -8.07 -10.52 -1.98
CA ARG A 49 -7.49 -9.29 -1.43
C ARG A 49 -6.89 -9.61 -0.06
N ALA A 50 -5.79 -10.35 -0.04
CA ALA A 50 -4.95 -10.43 1.15
C ALA A 50 -4.68 -8.98 1.59
N ALA A 51 -5.11 -8.61 2.80
CA ALA A 51 -4.86 -7.28 3.34
C ALA A 51 -3.34 -7.05 3.30
N LYS A 52 -2.87 -6.20 2.38
CA LYS A 52 -1.44 -6.02 2.13
C LYS A 52 -0.88 -5.21 3.29
N LEU A 53 -0.23 -5.89 4.22
CA LEU A 53 0.55 -5.27 5.29
C LEU A 53 1.63 -4.40 4.64
N LEU A 54 1.58 -3.09 4.86
CA LEU A 54 2.48 -2.15 4.22
C LEU A 54 3.70 -1.85 5.10
N PRO A 55 4.92 -2.25 4.71
CA PRO A 55 6.13 -1.85 5.42
C PRO A 55 6.38 -0.35 5.22
N VAL A 56 6.57 0.37 6.33
CA VAL A 56 6.83 1.82 6.34
C VAL A 56 7.87 2.19 7.40
N THR A 57 8.43 3.39 7.28
CA THR A 57 9.24 4.05 8.33
C THR A 57 8.39 4.95 9.21
N VAL A 58 8.92 5.31 10.38
CA VAL A 58 8.31 6.30 11.29
C VAL A 58 8.19 7.65 10.60
N SER A 59 9.21 8.10 9.87
CA SER A 59 9.15 9.37 9.12
C SER A 59 8.03 9.38 8.10
N GLN A 60 7.82 8.31 7.34
CA GLN A 60 6.72 8.22 6.39
C GLN A 60 5.35 8.37 7.08
N LEU A 61 5.19 7.80 8.28
CA LEU A 61 3.97 7.94 9.08
C LEU A 61 3.78 9.36 9.64
N LEU A 62 4.86 10.02 10.07
CA LEU A 62 4.82 11.34 10.70
C LEU A 62 4.78 12.50 9.69
N SER A 63 5.42 12.35 8.53
CA SER A 63 5.62 13.41 7.53
C SER A 63 4.50 13.52 6.50
N ALA A 64 3.53 12.60 6.47
CA ALA A 64 2.44 12.69 5.49
C ALA A 64 1.67 14.04 5.63
N PRO A 65 1.62 14.92 4.62
CA PRO A 65 1.04 16.25 4.74
C PRO A 65 -0.50 16.26 4.69
N GLN A 66 -1.13 17.28 5.29
CA GLN A 66 -2.59 17.52 5.29
C GLN A 66 -3.10 18.25 4.01
N GLY A 67 -2.41 18.09 2.87
CA GLY A 67 -2.79 18.73 1.60
C GLY A 67 -3.58 17.79 0.68
N GLN A 68 -4.56 18.34 -0.08
CA GLN A 68 -5.56 17.59 -0.88
C GLN A 68 -5.01 16.45 -1.76
N HIS A 69 -3.76 16.54 -2.25
CA HIS A 69 -3.14 15.51 -3.08
C HIS A 69 -2.52 14.32 -2.30
N GLN A 70 -2.18 14.53 -1.03
CA GLN A 70 -1.61 13.49 -0.14
C GLN A 70 -2.55 13.07 1.00
N VAL A 71 -3.73 13.71 1.12
CA VAL A 71 -4.87 13.19 1.90
C VAL A 71 -5.24 11.77 1.44
N PHE A 72 -5.04 11.45 0.16
CA PHE A 72 -5.19 10.07 -0.32
C PHE A 72 -4.18 9.12 0.31
N LEU A 73 -2.93 9.54 0.51
CA LEU A 73 -1.92 8.69 1.14
C LEU A 73 -2.19 8.54 2.65
N MET A 74 -2.55 9.62 3.33
CA MET A 74 -3.01 9.55 4.73
C MET A 74 -4.26 8.68 4.87
N GLY A 75 -5.29 8.90 4.06
CA GLY A 75 -6.53 8.12 4.07
C GLY A 75 -6.33 6.68 3.59
N TYR A 76 -5.31 6.41 2.78
CA TYR A 76 -4.88 5.06 2.45
C TYR A 76 -4.16 4.42 3.65
N LEU A 77 -3.20 5.11 4.29
CA LEU A 77 -2.46 4.63 5.46
C LEU A 77 -3.35 4.42 6.69
N GLU A 78 -4.37 5.24 6.92
CA GLU A 78 -5.33 5.06 8.03
C GLU A 78 -6.22 3.83 7.86
N ARG A 79 -6.45 3.39 6.61
CA ARG A 79 -7.22 2.18 6.28
C ARG A 79 -6.34 0.97 5.98
N THR A 80 -5.04 1.16 5.81
CA THR A 80 -4.08 0.12 5.50
C THR A 80 -3.38 -0.31 6.79
N GLN A 81 -3.28 -1.62 6.99
CA GLN A 81 -2.44 -2.14 8.06
C GLN A 81 -0.98 -1.91 7.68
N VAL A 82 -0.21 -1.27 8.56
CA VAL A 82 1.21 -0.99 8.34
C VAL A 82 2.08 -1.85 9.25
N SER A 83 3.34 -2.04 8.86
CA SER A 83 4.37 -2.59 9.74
C SER A 83 5.56 -1.65 9.85
N VAL A 84 6.11 -1.55 11.06
CA VAL A 84 7.29 -0.74 11.38
C VAL A 84 8.23 -1.57 12.23
N VAL A 85 9.53 -1.48 11.95
CA VAL A 85 10.59 -2.06 12.78
C VAL A 85 11.36 -0.93 13.45
N GLY A 86 11.56 -1.03 14.76
CA GLY A 86 12.30 -0.01 15.52
C GLY A 86 12.64 -0.49 16.92
N THR A 87 13.40 0.34 17.64
CA THR A 87 13.78 0.12 19.02
C THR A 87 12.79 0.76 19.97
N VAL A 88 12.40 0.04 21.03
CA VAL A 88 11.61 0.62 22.12
C VAL A 88 12.49 1.57 22.93
N ARG A 89 12.21 2.87 22.90
CA ARG A 89 12.89 3.87 23.73
C ARG A 89 12.30 3.95 25.13
N ARG A 90 10.98 3.80 25.24
CA ARG A 90 10.25 3.84 26.50
C ARG A 90 8.99 2.98 26.40
N ALA A 91 8.62 2.32 27.49
CA ALA A 91 7.34 1.67 27.68
C ALA A 91 6.64 2.29 28.89
N THR A 92 5.36 2.62 28.76
CA THR A 92 4.56 3.26 29.81
C THR A 92 3.23 2.54 29.93
N PRO A 93 2.96 1.87 31.07
CA PRO A 93 1.70 1.21 31.30
C PRO A 93 0.60 2.19 31.69
N TYR A 94 -0.60 1.95 31.17
CA TYR A 94 -1.86 2.59 31.55
C TYR A 94 -2.90 1.52 31.91
N ARG A 95 -4.03 1.95 32.49
CA ARG A 95 -5.07 1.02 32.99
C ARG A 95 -5.58 0.02 31.95
N THR A 96 -5.63 0.40 30.68
CA THR A 96 -6.22 -0.41 29.60
C THR A 96 -5.27 -0.60 28.41
N ASN A 97 -4.10 0.03 28.43
CA ASN A 97 -3.16 -0.04 27.31
C ASN A 97 -1.70 0.09 27.77
N LEU A 98 -0.80 -0.43 26.95
CA LEU A 98 0.63 -0.14 26.99
C LEU A 98 0.96 0.86 25.90
N GLN A 99 1.76 1.87 26.23
CA GLN A 99 2.24 2.85 25.27
C GLN A 99 3.75 2.77 25.15
N TYR A 100 4.23 2.74 23.91
CA TYR A 100 5.64 2.68 23.59
C TYR A 100 6.05 3.92 22.80
N LEU A 101 7.28 4.38 23.03
CA LEU A 101 7.97 5.27 22.10
C LEU A 101 8.88 4.40 21.23
N LEU A 102 8.52 4.24 19.96
CA LEU A 102 9.24 3.43 18.99
C LEU A 102 10.12 4.32 18.11
N ASP A 103 11.39 3.98 17.98
CA ASP A 103 12.36 4.76 17.20
C ASP A 103 13.06 3.87 16.17
N ASP A 104 12.96 4.24 14.89
CA ASP A 104 13.63 3.58 13.76
C ASP A 104 14.75 4.43 13.15
N MET A 105 15.13 5.53 13.81
CA MET A 105 16.13 6.53 13.39
C MET A 105 15.75 7.36 12.16
N THR A 106 14.53 7.26 11.64
CA THR A 106 14.12 8.07 10.47
C THR A 106 13.47 9.40 10.84
N GLY A 107 13.09 9.58 12.11
CA GLY A 107 12.44 10.78 12.61
C GLY A 107 12.30 10.75 14.14
N PRO A 108 11.49 11.65 14.75
CA PRO A 108 11.24 11.58 16.19
C PRO A 108 10.47 10.30 16.56
N PRO A 109 10.64 9.76 17.79
CA PRO A 109 10.00 8.51 18.19
C PRO A 109 8.47 8.53 18.03
N LEU A 110 7.93 7.48 17.41
CA LEU A 110 6.51 7.28 17.18
C LEU A 110 5.83 6.76 18.44
N LEU A 111 4.70 7.35 18.80
CA LEU A 111 3.82 6.79 19.84
C LEU A 111 3.11 5.55 19.30
N VAL A 112 3.29 4.41 19.97
CA VAL A 112 2.60 3.16 19.67
C VAL A 112 1.72 2.81 20.86
N LYS A 113 0.43 2.54 20.63
CA LYS A 113 -0.52 2.12 21.66
C LYS A 113 -0.98 0.70 21.41
N GLN A 114 -0.91 -0.15 22.43
CA GLN A 114 -1.41 -1.52 22.39
C GLN A 114 -2.47 -1.70 23.47
N TRP A 115 -3.66 -2.15 23.08
CA TRP A 115 -4.67 -2.56 24.05
C TRP A 115 -4.27 -3.90 24.66
N VAL A 116 -4.21 -3.96 25.99
CA VAL A 116 -3.84 -5.17 26.72
C VAL A 116 -4.65 -5.29 27.99
N SER A 117 -4.77 -6.52 28.51
CA SER A 117 -5.22 -6.74 29.88
C SER A 117 -4.17 -6.22 30.88
N ALA A 118 -4.58 -5.92 32.11
CA ALA A 118 -3.75 -5.33 33.15
C ALA A 118 -2.50 -6.17 33.51
N GLU A 119 -2.47 -7.45 33.15
CA GLU A 119 -1.40 -8.41 33.46
C GLU A 119 -0.30 -8.49 32.39
N ALA A 120 -0.39 -7.71 31.30
CA ALA A 120 0.60 -7.79 30.23
C ALA A 120 1.95 -7.17 30.62
N THR A 121 3.02 -7.93 30.46
CA THR A 121 4.39 -7.46 30.70
C THR A 121 4.90 -6.59 29.53
N PRO A 122 5.33 -5.34 29.77
CA PRO A 122 5.83 -4.49 28.71
C PRO A 122 7.19 -4.96 28.18
N VAL A 123 7.43 -4.78 26.87
CA VAL A 123 8.74 -4.96 26.26
C VAL A 123 9.74 -3.94 26.82
N SER A 124 10.92 -4.42 27.23
CA SER A 124 11.98 -3.58 27.80
C SER A 124 12.55 -2.58 26.80
N ALA A 125 12.94 -1.39 27.29
CA ALA A 125 13.64 -0.41 26.50
C ALA A 125 14.96 -0.98 25.93
N GLY A 126 15.35 -0.53 24.74
CA GLY A 126 16.50 -1.04 23.99
C GLY A 126 16.20 -2.28 23.13
N THR A 127 15.01 -2.88 23.26
CA THR A 127 14.63 -4.05 22.47
C THR A 127 14.11 -3.65 21.09
N TYR A 128 14.60 -4.30 20.03
CA TYR A 128 14.03 -4.19 18.70
C TYR A 128 12.72 -4.95 18.59
N VAL A 129 11.72 -4.33 17.99
CA VAL A 129 10.40 -4.91 17.77
C VAL A 129 9.93 -4.67 16.34
N LYS A 130 9.17 -5.63 15.79
CA LYS A 130 8.30 -5.42 14.63
C LYS A 130 6.89 -5.17 15.15
N VAL A 131 6.34 -4.01 14.82
CA VAL A 131 4.98 -3.60 15.17
C VAL A 131 4.14 -3.64 13.91
N SER A 132 2.95 -4.26 13.99
CA SER A 132 1.93 -4.13 12.94
C SER A 132 0.65 -3.54 13.52
N GLY A 133 -0.01 -2.67 12.76
CA GLY A 133 -1.15 -1.91 13.26
C GLY A 133 -1.70 -0.89 12.29
N TYR A 134 -2.53 0.02 12.80
CA TYR A 134 -3.16 1.07 12.02
C TYR A 134 -2.70 2.44 12.48
N LEU A 135 -2.32 3.31 11.55
CA LEU A 135 -2.05 4.71 11.85
C LEU A 135 -3.35 5.39 12.28
N ARG A 136 -3.29 6.16 13.36
CA ARG A 136 -4.40 6.96 13.87
C ARG A 136 -3.94 8.39 14.10
N LEU A 137 -4.84 9.33 13.86
CA LEU A 137 -4.68 10.74 14.18
C LEU A 137 -5.72 11.13 15.22
N TYR A 138 -5.28 11.68 16.35
CA TYR A 138 -6.19 12.18 17.39
C TYR A 138 -5.65 13.50 17.95
N LYS A 139 -6.50 14.54 17.96
CA LYS A 139 -6.14 15.89 18.42
C LYS A 139 -4.81 16.40 17.84
N GLY A 140 -4.57 16.15 16.54
CA GLY A 140 -3.35 16.56 15.85
C GLY A 140 -2.12 15.67 16.09
N GLN A 141 -2.20 14.67 16.99
CA GLN A 141 -1.11 13.75 17.24
C GLN A 141 -1.31 12.42 16.51
N ARG A 142 -0.29 12.00 15.75
CA ARG A 142 -0.25 10.67 15.13
C ARG A 142 0.28 9.63 16.09
N PHE A 143 -0.34 8.46 16.07
CA PHE A 143 0.13 7.29 16.80
C PHE A 143 -0.26 6.01 16.07
N LEU A 144 0.51 4.95 16.29
CA LEU A 144 0.23 3.63 15.74
C LEU A 144 -0.59 2.84 16.75
N LEU A 145 -1.79 2.39 16.36
CA LEU A 145 -2.56 1.44 17.14
C LEU A 145 -2.08 0.03 16.80
N ALA A 146 -1.29 -0.57 17.68
CA ALA A 146 -0.69 -1.88 17.47
C ALA A 146 -1.71 -3.01 17.63
N LEU A 147 -1.75 -3.89 16.62
CA LEU A 147 -2.42 -5.19 16.68
C LEU A 147 -1.45 -6.27 17.18
N ASN A 148 -0.20 -6.19 16.75
CA ASN A 148 0.84 -7.13 17.14
C ASN A 148 2.16 -6.40 17.36
N ILE A 149 2.84 -6.72 18.47
CA ILE A 149 4.20 -6.28 18.77
C ILE A 149 5.02 -7.54 19.02
N ARG A 150 6.03 -7.78 18.20
CA ARG A 150 6.91 -8.95 18.30
C ARG A 150 8.35 -8.50 18.50
N CYS A 151 9.02 -9.02 19.52
CA CYS A 151 10.47 -8.83 19.69
C CYS A 151 11.23 -9.46 18.52
N ILE A 152 12.15 -8.71 17.95
CA ILE A 152 13.06 -9.19 16.89
C ILE A 152 14.16 -10.02 17.55
N ARG A 153 14.39 -11.21 17.01
CA ARG A 153 15.42 -12.15 17.50
C ARG A 153 16.59 -12.27 16.54
N ASP A 154 16.33 -12.17 15.25
CA ASP A 154 17.35 -12.11 14.20
C ASP A 154 17.47 -10.66 13.70
N LEU A 155 18.66 -10.10 13.75
CA LEU A 155 18.91 -8.73 13.31
C LEU A 155 18.78 -8.56 11.79
N ASN A 156 18.86 -9.65 11.01
CA ASN A 156 18.60 -9.59 9.56
C ASN A 156 17.18 -9.12 9.25
N GLU A 157 16.23 -9.31 10.17
CA GLU A 157 14.86 -8.81 10.01
C GLU A 157 14.80 -7.28 9.92
N ILE A 158 15.76 -6.57 10.52
CA ILE A 158 15.85 -5.11 10.44
C ILE A 158 16.21 -4.70 9.02
N THR A 159 17.26 -5.31 8.45
CA THR A 159 17.70 -5.04 7.08
C THR A 159 16.65 -5.46 6.05
N SER A 160 16.01 -6.62 6.24
CA SER A 160 14.89 -7.06 5.39
C SER A 160 13.76 -6.04 5.41
N HIS A 161 13.38 -5.55 6.59
CA HIS A 161 12.33 -4.54 6.72
C HIS A 161 12.68 -3.24 5.99
N MET A 162 13.93 -2.78 6.07
CA MET A 162 14.38 -1.59 5.32
C MET A 162 14.23 -1.79 3.81
N MET A 163 14.60 -2.95 3.27
CA MET A 163 14.42 -3.26 1.85
C MET A 163 12.95 -3.40 1.46
N GLU A 164 12.14 -4.04 2.31
CA GLU A 164 10.68 -4.16 2.15
C GLU A 164 10.01 -2.78 2.04
N VAL A 165 10.41 -1.82 2.89
CA VAL A 165 9.92 -0.43 2.84
C VAL A 165 10.24 0.20 1.47
N VAL A 166 11.50 0.12 1.04
CA VAL A 166 11.94 0.73 -0.23
C VAL A 166 11.19 0.10 -1.41
N GLN A 167 11.12 -1.22 -1.44
CA GLN A 167 10.40 -1.96 -2.49
C GLN A 167 8.92 -1.58 -2.53
N ALA A 168 8.24 -1.55 -1.38
CA ALA A 168 6.84 -1.19 -1.30
C ALA A 168 6.60 0.26 -1.74
N HIS A 169 7.48 1.17 -1.35
CA HIS A 169 7.43 2.56 -1.78
C HIS A 169 7.61 2.68 -3.29
N LEU A 170 8.58 1.99 -3.89
CA LEU A 170 8.78 1.97 -5.34
C LEU A 170 7.60 1.34 -6.10
N GLN A 171 6.98 0.29 -5.57
CA GLN A 171 5.80 -0.31 -6.21
C GLN A 171 4.58 0.62 -6.17
N LEU A 172 4.44 1.42 -5.11
CA LEU A 172 3.31 2.32 -4.94
C LEU A 172 3.51 3.67 -5.65
N PHE A 173 4.74 4.17 -5.71
CA PHE A 173 5.06 5.53 -6.17
C PHE A 173 6.12 5.61 -7.26
N GLY A 174 6.90 4.54 -7.45
CA GLY A 174 7.85 4.47 -8.56
C GLY A 174 7.09 4.43 -9.88
N GLN A 175 7.45 5.34 -10.78
CA GLN A 175 7.24 5.08 -12.20
C GLN A 175 8.14 3.92 -12.60
N ALA A 176 7.70 3.08 -13.55
CA ALA A 176 8.56 2.04 -14.10
C ALA A 176 9.83 2.68 -14.67
N PHE A 177 10.95 2.57 -13.97
CA PHE A 177 12.26 2.86 -14.54
C PHE A 177 12.63 1.65 -15.38
N ASP A 178 12.39 1.76 -16.69
CA ASP A 178 12.90 0.81 -17.67
C ASP A 178 14.42 1.02 -17.74
N VAL A 179 15.18 0.25 -16.95
CA VAL A 179 16.64 0.28 -16.97
C VAL A 179 17.11 -0.54 -18.16
N ASN A 180 16.90 -0.01 -19.37
CA ASN A 180 17.47 -0.62 -20.57
C ASN A 180 18.98 -0.36 -20.59
N MET A 181 19.78 -1.32 -20.13
CA MET A 181 21.26 -1.24 -20.15
C MET A 181 21.88 -1.18 -21.56
N ASN A 182 21.06 -1.26 -22.63
CA ASN A 182 21.53 -1.20 -24.01
C ASN A 182 21.41 0.20 -24.65
N ALA A 183 21.01 1.24 -23.92
CA ALA A 183 21.03 2.61 -24.42
C ALA A 183 22.43 3.20 -24.29
N ALA A 184 23.22 3.05 -25.35
CA ALA A 184 24.51 3.72 -25.50
C ALA A 184 24.36 5.25 -25.33
N ALA A 185 25.13 5.80 -24.40
CA ALA A 185 25.63 7.18 -24.35
C ALA A 185 24.74 8.28 -24.97
N ALA A 186 23.76 8.75 -24.20
CA ALA A 186 23.39 10.17 -24.21
C ALA A 186 23.59 10.68 -22.77
N GLY A 187 24.24 11.83 -22.63
CA GLY A 187 24.80 12.33 -21.37
C GLY A 187 23.80 12.51 -20.21
N PRO A 188 24.28 12.97 -19.04
CA PRO A 188 23.48 13.00 -17.83
C PRO A 188 22.41 14.10 -17.94
N SER A 189 21.21 13.76 -18.40
CA SER A 189 20.02 14.54 -18.11
C SER A 189 19.60 14.21 -16.69
N ALA A 190 19.87 15.16 -15.78
CA ALA A 190 19.42 15.14 -14.40
C ALA A 190 17.93 14.78 -14.33
N ALA A 191 17.64 13.62 -13.75
CA ALA A 191 16.31 13.28 -13.29
C ALA A 191 15.99 14.16 -12.09
N GLY A 192 15.15 15.18 -12.28
CA GLY A 192 14.59 15.95 -11.18
C GLY A 192 14.26 17.38 -11.56
N VAL A 193 12.97 17.61 -11.87
CA VAL A 193 12.35 18.92 -12.10
C VAL A 193 12.77 19.57 -13.42
N PHE A 194 11.87 19.51 -14.41
CA PHE A 194 11.94 20.40 -15.57
C PHE A 194 11.84 21.86 -15.09
N PRO A 195 12.40 22.85 -15.81
CA PRO A 195 12.45 24.27 -15.38
C PRO A 195 11.08 24.89 -14.97
N ASN A 196 9.97 24.20 -15.26
CA ASN A 196 8.61 24.61 -14.97
C ASN A 196 8.03 23.98 -13.67
N GLY A 197 8.83 23.30 -12.84
CA GLY A 197 8.35 22.73 -11.57
C GLY A 197 7.52 21.43 -11.70
N LEU A 198 7.40 20.87 -12.90
CA LEU A 198 6.60 19.68 -13.19
C LEU A 198 7.40 18.38 -12.98
N THR A 199 6.70 17.33 -12.52
CA THR A 199 7.22 15.95 -12.51
C THR A 199 7.33 15.38 -13.92
N SER A 200 8.10 14.31 -14.11
CA SER A 200 8.25 13.60 -15.39
C SER A 200 6.90 13.18 -16.00
N LEU A 201 5.99 12.66 -15.17
CA LEU A 201 4.66 12.29 -15.60
C LEU A 201 3.82 13.50 -16.02
N GLN A 202 3.85 14.58 -15.23
CA GLN A 202 3.08 15.79 -15.53
C GLN A 202 3.59 16.46 -16.81
N ALA A 203 4.91 16.54 -17.00
CA ALA A 203 5.54 17.05 -18.22
C ALA A 203 5.19 16.19 -19.45
N GLN A 204 5.13 14.87 -19.29
CA GLN A 204 4.71 13.97 -20.36
C GLN A 204 3.22 14.10 -20.70
N VAL A 205 2.36 14.22 -19.68
CA VAL A 205 0.91 14.36 -19.86
C VAL A 205 0.56 15.71 -20.50
N ILE A 206 1.16 16.82 -20.05
CA ILE A 206 0.93 18.14 -20.65
C ILE A 206 1.45 18.20 -22.09
N GLY A 207 2.59 17.58 -22.39
CA GLY A 207 3.10 17.48 -23.76
C GLY A 207 2.14 16.75 -24.71
N MET A 208 1.48 15.68 -24.25
CA MET A 208 0.45 15.00 -25.04
C MET A 208 -0.80 15.86 -25.24
N PHE A 209 -1.17 16.68 -24.26
CA PHE A 209 -2.28 17.62 -24.39
C PHE A 209 -1.97 18.77 -25.35
N ALA A 210 -0.73 19.26 -25.37
CA ALA A 210 -0.28 20.30 -26.30
C ALA A 210 -0.19 19.78 -27.75
N ALA A 211 0.19 18.51 -27.94
CA ALA A 211 0.27 17.89 -29.26
C ALA A 211 -1.10 17.58 -29.89
N SER A 212 -2.19 17.59 -29.11
CA SER A 212 -3.53 17.26 -29.60
C SER A 212 -4.34 18.51 -29.98
N ARG A 213 -4.90 18.52 -31.20
CA ARG A 213 -5.77 19.62 -31.67
C ARG A 213 -7.11 19.66 -30.94
N ASP A 214 -7.71 18.49 -30.71
CA ASP A 214 -9.09 18.35 -30.21
C ASP A 214 -9.16 17.94 -28.73
N GLY A 215 -8.02 17.95 -28.03
CA GLY A 215 -7.89 17.44 -26.67
C GLY A 215 -7.68 15.93 -26.60
N VAL A 216 -7.38 15.41 -25.41
CA VAL A 216 -7.11 13.99 -25.16
C VAL A 216 -7.93 13.53 -23.96
N SER A 217 -8.59 12.37 -24.10
CA SER A 217 -9.30 11.75 -22.99
C SER A 217 -8.39 10.94 -22.07
N LEU A 218 -8.80 10.78 -20.82
CA LEU A 218 -8.09 9.91 -19.86
C LEU A 218 -7.93 8.46 -20.36
N HIS A 219 -8.91 7.97 -21.13
CA HIS A 219 -8.84 6.64 -21.74
C HIS A 219 -7.73 6.55 -22.80
N LYS A 220 -7.60 7.59 -23.64
CA LYS A 220 -6.56 7.67 -24.66
C LYS A 220 -5.17 7.81 -24.03
N LEU A 221 -5.04 8.60 -22.95
CA LEU A 221 -3.82 8.67 -22.14
C LEU A 221 -3.44 7.29 -21.58
N LYS A 222 -4.40 6.53 -21.04
CA LYS A 222 -4.13 5.20 -20.50
C LYS A 222 -3.70 4.19 -21.58
N THR A 223 -4.25 4.34 -22.79
CA THR A 223 -3.87 3.51 -23.94
C THR A 223 -2.43 3.82 -24.38
N GLN A 224 -2.03 5.09 -24.36
CA GLN A 224 -0.68 5.53 -24.75
C GLN A 224 0.37 5.36 -23.64
N LEU A 225 -0.06 5.35 -22.37
CA LEU A 225 0.78 5.12 -21.19
C LEU A 225 0.30 3.87 -20.43
N PRO A 226 0.47 2.66 -21.00
CA PRO A 226 -0.03 1.43 -20.39
C PRO A 226 0.66 1.13 -19.05
N SER A 227 1.92 1.52 -18.89
CA SER A 227 2.73 1.32 -17.68
C SER A 227 2.29 2.20 -16.49
N VAL A 228 1.57 3.30 -16.73
CA VAL A 228 1.15 4.22 -15.67
C VAL A 228 -0.24 3.83 -15.16
N SER A 229 -0.41 3.75 -13.84
CA SER A 229 -1.72 3.46 -13.23
C SER A 229 -2.75 4.54 -13.55
N LEU A 230 -4.02 4.14 -13.67
CA LEU A 230 -5.12 5.09 -13.92
C LEU A 230 -5.27 6.13 -12.80
N SER A 231 -4.93 5.76 -11.56
CA SER A 231 -4.93 6.68 -10.42
C SER A 231 -3.87 7.76 -10.58
N HIS A 232 -2.65 7.41 -11.00
CA HIS A 232 -1.57 8.40 -11.21
C HIS A 232 -1.86 9.33 -12.39
N LEU A 233 -2.44 8.83 -13.48
CA LEU A 233 -2.89 9.67 -14.59
C LEU A 233 -3.96 10.67 -14.15
N ARG A 234 -4.96 10.23 -13.38
CA ARG A 234 -5.99 11.13 -12.83
C ARG A 234 -5.40 12.19 -11.91
N SER A 235 -4.44 11.80 -11.06
CA SER A 235 -3.72 12.72 -10.18
C SER A 235 -2.97 13.79 -10.98
N ALA A 236 -2.21 13.38 -12.01
CA ALA A 236 -1.47 14.29 -12.85
C ALA A 236 -2.39 15.28 -13.59
N VAL A 237 -3.49 14.80 -14.18
CA VAL A 237 -4.48 15.66 -14.85
C VAL A 237 -5.15 16.63 -13.88
N ALA A 238 -5.53 16.16 -12.68
CA ALA A 238 -6.13 17.02 -11.66
C ALA A 238 -5.20 18.15 -11.20
N PHE A 239 -3.91 17.86 -11.06
CA PHE A 239 -2.89 18.87 -10.76
C PHE A 239 -2.75 19.89 -11.91
N LEU A 240 -2.65 19.42 -13.15
CA LEU A 240 -2.53 20.33 -14.30
C LEU A 240 -3.76 21.23 -14.48
N LEU A 241 -4.95 20.75 -14.11
CA LEU A 241 -6.17 21.56 -14.05
C LEU A 241 -6.12 22.60 -12.93
N SER A 242 -5.65 22.23 -11.73
CA SER A 242 -5.58 23.17 -10.60
C SER A 242 -4.56 24.28 -10.82
N GLU A 243 -3.45 23.99 -11.49
CA GLU A 243 -2.45 24.99 -11.90
C GLU A 243 -2.89 25.83 -13.10
N GLY A 244 -4.04 25.53 -13.70
CA GLY A 244 -4.55 26.24 -14.88
C GLY A 244 -3.77 25.96 -16.18
N LEU A 245 -2.92 24.94 -16.18
CA LEU A 245 -2.10 24.55 -17.34
C LEU A 245 -2.88 23.75 -18.39
N VAL A 246 -4.01 23.17 -18.00
CA VAL A 246 -4.87 22.34 -18.84
C VAL A 246 -6.32 22.71 -18.55
N TYR A 247 -7.18 22.68 -19.56
CA TYR A 247 -8.63 22.89 -19.43
C TYR A 247 -9.43 21.77 -20.10
N SER A 248 -10.68 21.59 -19.65
CA SER A 248 -11.63 20.68 -20.31
C SER A 248 -12.20 21.33 -21.57
N THR A 249 -12.26 20.58 -22.67
CA THR A 249 -12.72 21.07 -23.98
C THR A 249 -14.17 20.68 -24.26
N VAL A 250 -14.37 19.73 -25.18
CA VAL A 250 -15.65 19.37 -25.78
C VAL A 250 -16.59 18.69 -24.78
N ASP A 251 -16.02 17.98 -23.80
CA ASP A 251 -16.75 17.39 -22.68
C ASP A 251 -15.92 17.46 -21.38
N LYS A 252 -16.51 16.99 -20.28
CA LYS A 252 -15.88 16.95 -18.95
C LYS A 252 -14.74 15.92 -18.84
N HIS A 253 -14.42 15.20 -19.91
CA HIS A 253 -13.48 14.07 -19.94
C HIS A 253 -12.37 14.21 -20.99
N HIS A 254 -12.38 15.29 -21.78
CA HIS A 254 -11.37 15.65 -22.78
C HIS A 254 -10.62 16.90 -22.36
N PHE A 255 -9.29 16.78 -22.27
CA PHE A 255 -8.42 17.80 -21.71
C PHE A 255 -7.44 18.34 -22.76
N LYS A 256 -7.11 19.62 -22.69
CA LYS A 256 -6.20 20.31 -23.62
C LYS A 256 -5.29 21.31 -22.88
N SER A 257 -4.08 21.51 -23.39
CA SER A 257 -3.14 22.51 -22.88
C SER A 257 -3.73 23.92 -22.97
N ALA A 258 -3.54 24.73 -21.92
CA ALA A 258 -3.93 26.14 -21.87
C ALA A 258 -3.00 27.07 -22.68
N GLU A 259 -1.82 26.57 -23.04
CA GLU A 259 -0.88 27.17 -24.01
C GLU A 259 -0.99 26.50 -25.37
#